data_AF-A0A811SEB1-F1
#
_entry.id   AF-A0A811SEB1-F1
#
_cell.length_a   1.000
_cell.length_b   1.000
_cell.length_c   1.000
_cell.angle_alpha   90.00
_cell.angle_beta   90.00
_cell.angle_gamma   90.00
#
_symmetry.space_group_name_H-M   'P 1'
#
loop_
_entity.id
_entity.type
_entity.pdbx_description
1 polymer ?
#
loop_
_entity_poly.entity_id
_entity_poly.type
_entity_poly.pdbx_seq_one_letter_code
_entity_poly.pdbx_strand_id
1 'polypeptide(L)'
;MCTVVKRISPSLAYLEQIRQHMARLPSIDPNTRTVLICGYPNVGKSSFMNKVTRADVDVQPYAFTTKSLFVGHTDYKYLRYQVIDTPGILDRPFEDRNIIEMCSITALAHLRAAVLFFLDISGSCGYSIAQQAALFHSIKSLFMNKPLVIVCNKTDLQPLEGLSEDDMKLVMEMKAEAMKTITEAGGPNEEGVLLTMSTLTDDGVMAVKNAACERLLEQRVDVKMKSKKMMDCLNRFHVAVPKPRDNKERPVCIPQAVLEARANAAAKEKKKLEKDIENENGGAGVYSASLKKHYILANDEWKEDILPEILDGHNVADFLDPDILVRCEELEREEGLRLEEQAAEDAFQIDGHELTQEQKEILAQIRKKKALLIQEHRMKKRTAESRPIVPRKFDKDRKFTTDRMGRQLSSMGVDPSAAMNRARSQSRGRKRERSVSRAAADGDGMEIDSQQSNKKLRLTSRSRSRSRAPEEVVPGEGFKDSEQKKKAIKKAKAATRNRNKDARRGEADRVIPTLKPKHLFSGKRTLGKTSRR
;
A
#
# COMPACT_ATOMS: atom_id res chain seq x y z
N MET A 1 22.24 41.69 31.43
CA MET A 1 22.27 40.83 30.22
C MET A 1 23.05 41.46 29.07
N CYS A 2 22.71 42.67 28.60
CA CYS A 2 23.37 43.32 27.44
C CYS A 2 24.89 43.50 27.58
N THR A 3 25.39 43.81 28.78
CA THR A 3 26.84 43.93 29.05
C THR A 3 27.59 42.62 28.83
N VAL A 4 26.97 41.49 29.18
CA VAL A 4 27.54 40.14 28.96
C VAL A 4 27.60 39.83 27.47
N VAL A 5 26.54 40.17 26.71
CA VAL A 5 26.50 39.99 25.24
C VAL A 5 27.56 40.84 24.55
N LYS A 6 27.76 42.10 24.97
CA LYS A 6 28.83 42.96 24.42
C LYS A 6 30.23 42.37 24.65
N ARG A 7 30.47 41.73 25.81
CA ARG A 7 31.75 41.10 26.13
C ARG A 7 32.08 39.89 25.24
N ILE A 8 31.06 39.14 24.80
CA ILE A 8 31.24 37.97 23.90
C ILE A 8 31.13 38.30 22.41
N SER A 9 30.90 39.57 22.06
CA SER A 9 30.75 40.02 20.67
C SER A 9 31.90 39.56 19.75
N PRO A 10 33.19 39.60 20.16
CA PRO A 10 34.29 39.11 19.31
C PRO A 10 34.18 37.61 19.01
N SER A 11 33.77 36.79 19.99
CA SER A 11 33.56 35.36 19.80
C SER A 11 32.39 35.07 18.86
N LEU A 12 31.30 35.84 18.94
CA LEU A 12 30.17 35.71 18.03
C LEU A 12 30.54 36.09 16.59
N ALA A 13 31.33 37.15 16.41
CA ALA A 13 31.84 37.54 15.10
C ALA A 13 32.75 36.44 14.50
N TYR A 14 33.62 35.85 15.32
CA TYR A 14 34.46 34.73 14.90
C TYR A 14 33.64 33.48 14.54
N LEU A 15 32.63 33.14 15.34
CA LEU A 15 31.73 32.02 15.04
C LEU A 15 30.94 32.24 13.74
N GLU A 16 30.53 33.47 13.44
CA GLU A 16 29.86 33.79 12.18
C GLU A 16 30.81 33.64 10.98
N GLN A 17 32.07 34.06 11.11
CA GLN A 17 33.08 33.81 10.08
C GLN A 17 33.31 32.31 9.85
N ILE A 18 33.43 31.52 10.92
CA ILE A 18 33.53 30.06 10.82
C ILE A 18 32.29 29.49 10.15
N ARG A 19 31.08 29.90 10.55
CA ARG A 19 29.83 29.40 9.99
C ARG A 19 29.75 29.65 8.48
N GLN A 20 30.13 30.84 8.02
CA GLN A 20 30.19 31.18 6.60
C GLN A 20 31.21 30.32 5.84
N HIS A 21 32.38 30.07 6.43
CA HIS A 21 33.39 29.21 5.84
C HIS A 21 32.95 27.74 5.79
N MET A 22 32.44 27.20 6.90
CA MET A 22 31.93 25.83 7.00
C MET A 22 30.78 25.55 6.05
N ALA A 23 29.90 26.54 5.81
CA ALA A 23 28.79 26.39 4.86
C ALA A 23 29.24 26.19 3.41
N ARG A 24 30.46 26.60 3.06
CA ARG A 24 31.04 26.44 1.72
C ARG A 24 31.88 25.17 1.56
N LEU A 25 32.14 24.45 2.65
CA LEU A 25 32.94 23.23 2.57
C LEU A 25 32.19 22.16 1.76
N PRO A 26 32.89 21.43 0.87
CA PRO A 26 32.26 20.38 0.11
C PRO A 26 31.87 19.21 1.02
N SER A 27 30.76 18.56 0.70
CA SER A 27 30.34 17.34 1.37
C SER A 27 31.14 16.15 0.85
N ILE A 28 31.93 15.52 1.71
CA ILE A 28 32.75 14.35 1.40
C ILE A 28 32.27 13.20 2.27
N ASP A 29 31.98 12.05 1.67
CA ASP A 29 31.69 10.83 2.44
C ASP A 29 32.93 9.92 2.43
N PRO A 30 33.63 9.77 3.58
CA PRO A 30 34.88 9.03 3.67
C PRO A 30 34.73 7.52 3.40
N ASN A 31 33.51 6.98 3.45
CA ASN A 31 33.26 5.56 3.24
C ASN A 31 32.84 5.24 1.79
N THR A 32 32.47 6.25 1.00
CA THR A 32 32.12 6.06 -0.42
C THR A 32 33.36 5.84 -1.29
N ARG A 33 33.14 5.49 -2.56
CA ARG A 33 34.23 5.23 -3.51
C ARG A 33 34.83 6.57 -3.91
N THR A 34 36.07 6.78 -3.51
CA THR A 34 36.77 8.04 -3.72
C THR A 34 38.02 7.81 -4.56
N VAL A 35 38.28 8.71 -5.51
CA VAL A 35 39.53 8.82 -6.25
C VAL A 35 40.17 10.13 -5.83
N LEU A 36 41.38 10.06 -5.28
CA LEU A 36 42.10 11.21 -4.76
C LEU A 36 43.25 11.54 -5.71
N ILE A 37 43.32 12.79 -6.15
CA ILE A 37 44.34 13.25 -7.09
C ILE A 37 45.42 13.98 -6.29
N CYS A 38 46.66 13.50 -6.34
CA CYS A 38 47.79 14.04 -5.59
C CYS A 38 49.01 14.23 -6.50
N GLY A 39 49.94 15.11 -6.10
CA GLY A 39 51.15 15.42 -6.86
C GLY A 39 51.59 16.87 -6.67
N TYR A 40 52.70 17.25 -7.31
CA TYR A 40 53.27 18.60 -7.25
C TYR A 40 52.30 19.70 -7.75
N PRO A 41 52.48 20.97 -7.36
CA PRO A 41 51.80 22.08 -8.01
C PRO A 41 52.02 22.08 -9.54
N ASN A 42 51.07 22.62 -10.31
CA ASN A 42 51.18 22.79 -11.78
C ASN A 42 51.37 21.52 -12.65
N VAL A 43 51.22 20.32 -12.11
CA VAL A 43 51.27 19.06 -12.88
C VAL A 43 50.00 18.74 -13.67
N GLY A 44 48.91 19.51 -13.49
CA GLY A 44 47.64 19.34 -14.23
C GLY A 44 46.53 18.57 -13.50
N LYS A 45 46.58 18.47 -12.16
CA LYS A 45 45.56 17.79 -11.34
C LYS A 45 44.14 18.35 -11.51
N SER A 46 44.00 19.66 -11.39
CA SER A 46 42.71 20.35 -11.51
C SER A 46 42.16 20.28 -12.94
N SER A 47 43.05 20.32 -13.95
CA SER A 47 42.66 20.10 -15.36
C SER A 47 42.08 18.70 -15.58
N PHE A 48 42.70 17.67 -15.00
CA PHE A 48 42.17 16.30 -15.05
C PHE A 48 40.79 16.20 -14.38
N MET A 49 40.61 16.83 -13.21
CA MET A 49 39.31 16.89 -12.53
C MET A 49 38.21 17.45 -13.43
N ASN A 50 38.45 18.58 -14.10
CA ASN A 50 37.47 19.23 -14.98
C ASN A 50 37.17 18.40 -16.23
N LYS A 51 38.11 17.58 -16.70
CA LYS A 51 37.89 16.67 -17.85
C LYS A 51 37.10 15.42 -17.46
N VAL A 52 37.32 14.90 -16.26
CA VAL A 52 36.71 13.65 -15.77
C VAL A 52 35.34 13.86 -15.10
N THR A 53 35.10 15.06 -14.57
CA THR A 53 33.89 15.42 -13.84
C THR A 53 33.28 16.69 -14.39
N ARG A 54 32.07 17.05 -13.93
CA ARG A 54 31.46 18.35 -14.22
C ARG A 54 31.82 19.43 -13.20
N ALA A 55 32.90 19.23 -12.44
CA ALA A 55 33.39 20.26 -11.53
C ALA A 55 34.03 21.40 -12.35
N ASP A 56 33.91 22.61 -11.83
CA ASP A 56 34.53 23.81 -12.41
C ASP A 56 35.57 24.33 -11.41
N VAL A 57 36.79 23.81 -11.55
CA VAL A 57 37.94 24.19 -10.72
C VAL A 57 38.83 25.12 -11.51
N ASP A 58 39.22 26.25 -10.92
CA ASP A 58 40.12 27.21 -11.56
C ASP A 58 41.48 26.57 -11.87
N VAL A 59 41.94 26.71 -13.11
CA VAL A 59 43.25 26.27 -13.57
C VAL A 59 44.06 27.49 -13.99
N GLN A 60 45.20 27.71 -13.34
CA GLN A 60 46.09 28.83 -13.64
C GLN A 60 47.56 28.33 -13.63
N PRO A 61 48.48 29.00 -14.35
CA PRO A 61 49.86 28.53 -14.49
C PRO A 61 50.73 28.76 -13.26
N TYR A 62 50.21 29.39 -12.19
CA TYR A 62 50.94 29.64 -10.95
C TYR A 62 50.58 28.61 -9.86
N ALA A 63 51.56 28.27 -9.02
CA ALA A 63 51.39 27.28 -7.97
C ALA A 63 50.29 27.67 -6.95
N PHE A 64 49.70 26.66 -6.30
CA PHE A 64 48.65 26.83 -5.28
C PHE A 64 47.39 27.57 -5.78
N THR A 65 47.02 27.39 -7.05
CA THR A 65 45.71 27.83 -7.57
C THR A 65 44.57 27.24 -6.74
N THR A 66 44.65 25.94 -6.43
CA THR A 66 43.74 25.23 -5.54
C THR A 66 44.25 25.26 -4.10
N LYS A 67 43.55 26.00 -3.23
CA LYS A 67 43.87 26.15 -1.79
C LYS A 67 43.02 25.26 -0.88
N SER A 68 41.94 24.68 -1.41
CA SER A 68 41.01 23.80 -0.72
C SER A 68 40.80 22.51 -1.50
N LEU A 69 40.29 21.47 -0.84
CA LEU A 69 39.84 20.26 -1.52
C LEU A 69 38.61 20.58 -2.37
N PHE A 70 38.64 20.19 -3.63
CA PHE A 70 37.47 20.25 -4.52
C PHE A 70 36.96 18.85 -4.79
N VAL A 71 35.64 18.70 -4.88
CA VAL A 71 34.98 17.41 -5.08
C VAL A 71 34.20 17.45 -6.38
N GLY A 72 34.55 16.55 -7.28
CA GLY A 72 33.78 16.24 -8.47
C GLY A 72 33.09 14.87 -8.34
N HIS A 73 32.01 14.67 -9.10
CA HIS A 73 31.36 13.37 -9.20
C HIS A 73 31.48 12.83 -10.62
N THR A 74 31.76 11.54 -10.73
CA THR A 74 31.78 10.81 -12.00
C THR A 74 31.10 9.47 -11.83
N ASP A 75 30.51 8.96 -12.90
CA ASP A 75 29.85 7.66 -12.93
C ASP A 75 30.71 6.67 -13.75
N TYR A 76 30.92 5.48 -13.19
CA TYR A 76 31.66 4.38 -13.83
C TYR A 76 31.03 3.04 -13.46
N LYS A 77 30.80 2.16 -14.44
CA LYS A 77 30.09 0.86 -14.27
C LYS A 77 28.78 1.00 -13.46
N TYR A 78 28.00 2.04 -13.75
CA TYR A 78 26.73 2.38 -13.04
C TYR A 78 26.88 2.70 -11.54
N LEU A 79 28.09 2.99 -11.09
CA LEU A 79 28.40 3.38 -9.72
C LEU A 79 28.90 4.82 -9.69
N ARG A 80 28.47 5.57 -8.67
CA ARG A 80 28.94 6.93 -8.43
C ARG A 80 30.26 6.93 -7.67
N TYR A 81 31.24 7.66 -8.18
CA TYR A 81 32.54 7.91 -7.58
C TYR A 81 32.67 9.39 -7.22
N GLN A 82 33.35 9.66 -6.11
CA GLN A 82 33.79 10.99 -5.72
C GLN A 82 35.23 11.15 -6.19
N VAL A 83 35.50 12.12 -7.04
CA VAL A 83 36.87 12.50 -7.39
C VAL A 83 37.20 13.70 -6.52
N ILE A 84 38.35 13.69 -5.86
CA ILE A 84 38.79 14.78 -4.99
C ILE A 84 40.12 15.32 -5.49
N ASP A 85 40.14 16.60 -5.80
CA ASP A 85 41.35 17.34 -6.17
C ASP A 85 41.99 17.86 -4.90
N THR A 86 43.30 17.66 -4.77
CA THR A 86 44.07 18.12 -3.62
C THR A 86 44.97 19.29 -4.00
N PRO A 87 45.14 20.28 -3.11
CA PRO A 87 46.22 21.24 -3.24
C PRO A 87 47.58 20.54 -3.46
N GLY A 88 48.44 21.14 -4.28
CA GLY A 88 49.78 20.60 -4.53
C GLY A 88 50.60 20.48 -3.24
N ILE A 89 51.32 19.36 -3.11
CA ILE A 89 52.19 19.07 -1.97
C ILE A 89 53.63 19.26 -2.42
N LEU A 90 54.47 19.85 -1.58
CA LEU A 90 55.91 19.96 -1.79
C LEU A 90 56.67 19.01 -0.85
N ASP A 91 57.86 18.59 -1.24
CA ASP A 91 58.70 17.74 -0.40
C ASP A 91 59.36 18.57 0.71
N ARG A 92 58.67 18.65 1.84
CA ARG A 92 59.12 19.35 3.06
C ARG A 92 58.85 18.48 4.30
N PRO A 93 59.63 18.65 5.38
CA PRO A 93 59.36 18.00 6.67
C PRO A 93 57.91 18.26 7.10
N PHE A 94 57.28 17.28 7.74
CA PHE A 94 55.86 17.37 8.13
C PHE A 94 55.57 18.58 9.03
N GLU A 95 56.51 18.98 9.87
CA GLU A 95 56.38 20.10 10.81
C GLU A 95 56.34 21.48 10.11
N ASP A 96 56.97 21.59 8.94
CA ASP A 96 57.09 22.84 8.18
C ASP A 96 56.01 23.00 7.10
N ARG A 97 55.02 22.09 7.05
CA ARG A 97 53.98 22.12 6.02
C ARG A 97 52.88 23.10 6.35
N ASN A 98 52.46 23.85 5.34
CA ASN A 98 51.38 24.82 5.45
C ASN A 98 50.02 24.14 5.69
N ILE A 99 49.06 24.90 6.23
CA ILE A 99 47.68 24.43 6.46
C ILE A 99 47.04 23.87 5.17
N ILE A 100 47.36 24.47 4.01
CA ILE A 100 46.88 24.03 2.70
C ILE A 100 47.42 22.63 2.35
N GLU A 101 48.71 22.39 2.58
CA GLU A 101 49.36 21.09 2.32
C GLU A 101 48.90 20.03 3.33
N MET A 102 48.72 20.43 4.60
CA MET A 102 48.15 19.58 5.65
C MET A 102 46.74 19.12 5.31
N CYS A 103 45.96 19.92 4.56
CA CYS A 103 44.65 19.51 4.07
C CYS A 103 44.76 18.31 3.12
N SER A 104 45.71 18.34 2.17
CA SER A 104 45.99 17.23 1.26
C SER A 104 46.47 15.97 2.00
N ILE A 105 47.34 16.13 3.01
CA ILE A 105 47.81 15.02 3.86
C ILE A 105 46.66 14.42 4.67
N THR A 106 45.78 15.26 5.23
CA THR A 106 44.62 14.81 6.00
C THR A 106 43.66 13.99 5.11
N ALA A 107 43.41 14.45 3.88
CA ALA A 107 42.64 13.70 2.89
C ALA A 107 43.33 12.37 2.54
N LEU A 108 44.64 12.40 2.28
CA LEU A 108 45.46 11.23 2.01
C LEU A 108 45.51 10.25 3.16
N ALA A 109 45.42 10.66 4.42
CA ALA A 109 45.44 9.77 5.56
C ALA A 109 44.07 9.11 5.79
N HIS A 110 43.00 9.91 5.86
CA HIS A 110 41.70 9.45 6.36
C HIS A 110 40.76 8.90 5.30
N LEU A 111 40.94 9.23 4.01
CA LEU A 111 40.04 8.77 2.96
C LEU A 111 40.43 7.37 2.47
N ARG A 112 39.44 6.47 2.34
CA ARG A 112 39.59 5.16 1.70
C ARG A 112 39.41 5.28 0.20
N ALA A 113 40.42 5.84 -0.45
CA ALA A 113 40.41 6.23 -1.85
C ALA A 113 41.45 5.46 -2.69
N ALA A 114 41.21 5.36 -4.00
CA ALA A 114 42.29 5.16 -4.97
C ALA A 114 43.09 6.44 -5.08
N VAL A 115 44.40 6.36 -4.99
CA VAL A 115 45.29 7.51 -5.10
C VAL A 115 45.87 7.54 -6.51
N LEU A 116 45.66 8.67 -7.20
CA LEU A 116 46.33 9.01 -8.45
C LEU A 116 47.49 9.94 -8.14
N PHE A 117 48.72 9.48 -8.35
CA PHE A 117 49.90 10.32 -8.21
C PHE A 117 50.30 10.87 -9.57
N PHE A 118 50.09 12.17 -9.77
CA PHE A 118 50.39 12.86 -11.02
C PHE A 118 51.85 13.32 -11.04
N LEU A 119 52.53 12.94 -12.12
CA LEU A 119 53.90 13.29 -12.44
C LEU A 119 53.92 14.07 -13.77
N ASP A 120 54.66 15.16 -13.79
CA ASP A 120 54.92 15.94 -15.01
C ASP A 120 56.28 15.54 -15.58
N ILE A 121 56.26 14.88 -16.74
CA ILE A 121 57.47 14.45 -17.47
C ILE A 121 58.17 15.62 -18.17
N SER A 122 57.42 16.64 -18.56
CA SER A 122 57.93 17.73 -19.40
C SER A 122 58.85 18.72 -18.66
N GLY A 123 58.85 18.69 -17.32
CA GLY A 123 59.54 19.70 -16.49
C GLY A 123 58.85 21.08 -16.47
N SER A 124 57.76 21.28 -17.20
CA SER A 124 57.06 22.58 -17.28
C SER A 124 56.40 23.02 -15.98
N CYS A 125 56.20 22.12 -15.01
CA CYS A 125 55.74 22.45 -13.66
C CYS A 125 56.77 23.24 -12.82
N GLY A 126 58.03 23.35 -13.27
CA GLY A 126 59.11 24.06 -12.58
C GLY A 126 59.89 23.21 -11.57
N TYR A 127 59.64 21.90 -11.52
CA TYR A 127 60.32 20.94 -10.65
C TYR A 127 60.84 19.74 -11.46
N SER A 128 62.00 19.20 -11.08
CA SER A 128 62.58 18.04 -11.76
C SER A 128 61.85 16.75 -11.41
N ILE A 129 61.99 15.72 -12.25
CA ILE A 129 61.41 14.40 -12.00
C ILE A 129 61.99 13.80 -10.70
N ALA A 130 63.27 14.01 -10.43
CA ALA A 130 63.92 13.60 -9.17
C ALA A 130 63.26 14.20 -7.92
N GLN A 131 62.86 15.48 -7.95
CA GLN A 131 62.13 16.11 -6.85
C GLN A 131 60.71 15.52 -6.70
N GLN A 132 60.05 15.26 -7.83
CA GLN A 132 58.75 14.60 -7.85
C GLN A 132 58.79 13.18 -7.26
N ALA A 133 59.84 12.42 -7.57
CA ALA A 133 60.10 11.10 -6.99
C ALA A 133 60.44 11.17 -5.49
N ALA A 134 61.23 12.15 -5.06
CA ALA A 134 61.54 12.35 -3.63
C ALA A 134 60.28 12.54 -2.79
N LEU A 135 59.33 13.38 -3.26
CA LEU A 135 58.03 13.54 -2.61
C LEU A 135 57.28 12.22 -2.54
N PHE A 136 57.26 11.45 -3.63
CA PHE A 136 56.56 10.16 -3.67
C PHE A 136 57.07 9.22 -2.58
N HIS A 137 58.39 9.10 -2.43
CA HIS A 137 58.99 8.29 -1.38
C HIS A 137 58.73 8.85 0.02
N SER A 138 58.68 10.18 0.20
CA SER A 138 58.42 10.81 1.50
C SER A 138 56.98 10.59 2.00
N ILE A 139 56.00 10.55 1.09
CA ILE A 139 54.58 10.29 1.44
C ILE A 139 54.15 8.83 1.26
N LYS A 140 55.08 7.94 0.88
CA LYS A 140 54.84 6.51 0.62
C LYS A 140 54.08 5.79 1.74
N SER A 141 54.39 6.12 3.00
CA SER A 141 53.74 5.52 4.17
C SER A 141 52.23 5.79 4.22
N LEU A 142 51.74 6.88 3.60
CA LEU A 142 50.33 7.25 3.55
C LEU A 142 49.54 6.44 2.51
N PHE A 143 50.22 5.74 1.60
CA PHE A 143 49.60 4.91 0.56
C PHE A 143 49.31 3.47 1.01
N MET A 144 49.65 3.11 2.24
CA MET A 144 49.38 1.76 2.76
C MET A 144 47.87 1.45 2.71
N ASN A 145 47.54 0.25 2.24
CA ASN A 145 46.17 -0.24 2.03
C ASN A 145 45.34 0.57 1.01
N LYS A 146 45.97 1.35 0.13
CA LYS A 146 45.28 2.14 -0.91
C LYS A 146 45.77 1.74 -2.30
N PRO A 147 44.86 1.58 -3.27
CA PRO A 147 45.27 1.32 -4.64
C PRO A 147 45.92 2.59 -5.20
N LEU A 148 47.13 2.42 -5.74
CA LEU A 148 47.94 3.50 -6.27
C LEU A 148 48.08 3.36 -7.79
N VAL A 149 47.94 4.49 -8.49
CA VAL A 149 48.20 4.60 -9.93
C VAL A 149 49.08 5.83 -10.15
N ILE A 150 50.18 5.64 -10.86
CA ILE A 150 51.09 6.70 -11.26
C ILE A 150 50.67 7.19 -12.64
N VAL A 151 50.49 8.49 -12.75
CA VAL A 151 49.93 9.13 -13.92
C VAL A 151 50.95 10.13 -14.45
N CYS A 152 51.49 9.83 -15.61
CA CYS A 152 52.41 10.69 -16.34
C CYS A 152 51.62 11.64 -17.23
N ASN A 153 51.54 12.92 -16.84
CA ASN A 153 50.80 13.94 -17.55
C ASN A 153 51.71 14.80 -18.45
N LYS A 154 51.10 15.54 -19.39
CA LYS A 154 51.75 16.42 -20.38
C LYS A 154 52.62 15.68 -21.40
N THR A 155 52.19 14.48 -21.77
CA THR A 155 52.90 13.64 -22.75
C THR A 155 52.89 14.19 -24.18
N ASP A 156 52.04 15.19 -24.44
CA ASP A 156 52.05 16.01 -25.66
C ASP A 156 53.32 16.85 -25.82
N LEU A 157 53.94 17.27 -24.70
CA LEU A 157 55.20 18.01 -24.72
C LEU A 157 56.42 17.09 -24.75
N GLN A 158 56.38 16.04 -23.93
CA GLN A 158 57.47 15.07 -23.80
C GLN A 158 56.88 13.65 -23.69
N PRO A 159 57.07 12.78 -24.70
CA PRO A 159 56.63 11.39 -24.62
C PRO A 159 57.49 10.58 -23.64
N LEU A 160 56.93 9.51 -23.07
CA LEU A 160 57.62 8.65 -22.10
C LEU A 160 58.90 8.02 -22.67
N GLU A 161 58.91 7.69 -23.97
CA GLU A 161 60.05 7.09 -24.66
C GLU A 161 61.24 8.05 -24.84
N GLY A 162 60.99 9.37 -24.78
CA GLY A 162 62.01 10.40 -24.96
C GLY A 162 62.72 10.82 -23.66
N LEU A 163 62.52 10.09 -22.56
CA LEU A 163 63.12 10.40 -21.27
C LEU A 163 64.60 9.97 -21.18
N SER A 164 65.35 10.67 -20.32
CA SER A 164 66.70 10.23 -19.96
C SER A 164 66.64 8.87 -19.25
N GLU A 165 67.70 8.06 -19.40
CA GLU A 165 67.76 6.74 -18.75
C GLU A 165 67.62 6.83 -17.22
N ASP A 166 68.09 7.92 -16.62
CA ASP A 166 68.04 8.12 -15.16
C ASP A 166 66.64 8.53 -14.70
N ASP A 167 65.95 9.41 -15.43
CA ASP A 167 64.56 9.75 -15.12
C ASP A 167 63.63 8.55 -15.34
N MET A 168 63.91 7.73 -16.36
CA MET A 168 63.15 6.51 -16.62
C MET A 168 63.32 5.48 -15.50
N LYS A 169 64.54 5.35 -14.94
CA LYS A 169 64.78 4.51 -13.75
C LYS A 169 63.95 4.97 -12.56
N LEU A 170 63.87 6.28 -12.30
CA LEU A 170 63.07 6.83 -11.21
C LEU A 170 61.57 6.53 -11.38
N VAL A 171 61.03 6.72 -12.58
CA VAL A 171 59.62 6.40 -12.88
C VAL A 171 59.35 4.90 -12.73
N MET A 172 60.28 4.05 -13.16
CA MET A 172 60.18 2.60 -13.01
C MET A 172 60.30 2.15 -11.55
N GLU A 173 61.11 2.82 -10.74
CA GLU A 173 61.18 2.58 -9.30
C GLU A 173 59.84 2.89 -8.63
N MET A 174 59.25 4.06 -8.93
CA MET A 174 57.91 4.41 -8.44
C MET A 174 56.87 3.37 -8.88
N LYS A 175 56.92 2.90 -10.14
CA LYS A 175 56.04 1.83 -10.64
C LYS A 175 56.20 0.55 -9.82
N ALA A 176 57.43 0.14 -9.52
CA ALA A 176 57.71 -1.06 -8.71
C ALA A 176 57.19 -0.90 -7.27
N GLU A 177 57.26 0.31 -6.69
CA GLU A 177 56.68 0.58 -5.38
C GLU A 177 55.15 0.56 -5.39
N ALA A 178 54.53 1.14 -6.44
CA ALA A 178 53.10 1.08 -6.64
C ALA A 178 52.60 -0.35 -6.91
N MET A 179 53.46 -1.25 -7.37
CA MET A 179 53.16 -2.69 -7.47
C MET A 179 53.20 -3.41 -6.12
N LYS A 180 54.07 -2.99 -5.19
CA LYS A 180 54.15 -3.59 -3.85
C LYS A 180 52.90 -3.34 -3.02
N THR A 181 52.23 -2.21 -3.21
CA THR A 181 50.94 -1.95 -2.56
C THR A 181 49.79 -2.82 -3.10
N ILE A 182 49.99 -3.49 -4.24
CA ILE A 182 48.99 -4.34 -4.93
C ILE A 182 49.11 -5.81 -4.52
N THR A 183 50.30 -6.29 -4.13
CA THR A 183 50.55 -7.73 -3.93
C THR A 183 49.78 -8.36 -2.75
N GLU A 184 49.21 -7.56 -1.85
CA GLU A 184 48.32 -8.04 -0.79
C GLU A 184 46.84 -8.21 -1.24
N ALA A 185 46.47 -7.73 -2.43
CA ALA A 185 45.09 -7.64 -2.90
C ALA A 185 44.77 -8.38 -4.22
N GLY A 186 45.69 -9.20 -4.76
CA GLY A 186 45.38 -10.22 -5.77
C GLY A 186 44.99 -9.71 -7.18
N GLY A 187 45.97 -9.67 -8.09
CA GLY A 187 45.75 -9.57 -9.54
C GLY A 187 46.94 -8.98 -10.31
N PRO A 188 47.53 -9.68 -11.30
CA PRO A 188 48.69 -9.22 -12.06
C PRO A 188 48.25 -8.43 -13.30
N ASN A 189 47.69 -7.23 -13.11
CA ASN A 189 47.49 -6.28 -14.23
C ASN A 189 48.58 -5.20 -14.16
N GLU A 190 49.77 -5.57 -14.63
CA GLU A 190 50.98 -4.72 -14.65
C GLU A 190 50.82 -3.44 -15.49
N GLU A 191 49.97 -3.49 -16.53
CA GLU A 191 49.77 -2.40 -17.49
C GLU A 191 48.96 -1.22 -16.92
N GLY A 192 48.20 -1.41 -15.83
CA GLY A 192 47.33 -0.36 -15.29
C GLY A 192 47.95 0.55 -14.21
N VAL A 193 49.23 0.36 -13.87
CA VAL A 193 49.89 1.07 -12.74
C VAL A 193 50.49 2.38 -13.18
N LEU A 194 51.16 2.37 -14.33
CA LEU A 194 51.82 3.53 -14.93
C LEU A 194 51.07 3.85 -16.21
N LEU A 195 50.41 5.01 -16.23
CA LEU A 195 49.61 5.44 -17.37
C LEU A 195 50.08 6.81 -17.82
N THR A 196 50.21 6.95 -19.13
CA THR A 196 50.47 8.22 -19.79
C THR A 196 49.15 8.89 -20.17
N MET A 197 49.08 10.21 -20.01
CA MET A 197 47.95 10.99 -20.44
C MET A 197 48.36 12.41 -20.85
N SER A 198 47.46 13.09 -21.56
CA SER A 198 47.53 14.52 -21.79
C SER A 198 46.14 15.14 -21.64
N THR A 199 46.04 16.17 -20.81
CA THR A 199 44.81 16.95 -20.66
C THR A 199 44.57 17.93 -21.81
N LEU A 200 45.56 18.13 -22.68
CA LEU A 200 45.45 19.01 -23.85
C LEU A 200 44.81 18.28 -25.03
N THR A 201 45.30 17.07 -25.33
CA THR A 201 44.81 16.24 -26.44
C THR A 201 43.65 15.31 -26.02
N ASP A 202 43.33 15.27 -24.73
CA ASP A 202 42.38 14.34 -24.10
C ASP A 202 42.78 12.85 -24.22
N ASP A 203 44.04 12.58 -24.60
CA ASP A 203 44.58 11.23 -24.69
C ASP A 203 44.85 10.63 -23.30
N GLY A 204 44.53 9.35 -23.12
CA GLY A 204 44.74 8.61 -21.86
C GLY A 204 43.86 9.01 -20.67
N VAL A 205 43.14 10.15 -20.70
CA VAL A 205 42.34 10.68 -19.56
C VAL A 205 41.32 9.64 -19.07
N MET A 206 40.56 9.05 -19.99
CA MET A 206 39.53 8.06 -19.66
C MET A 206 40.13 6.71 -19.24
N ALA A 207 41.30 6.34 -19.77
CA ALA A 207 42.00 5.13 -19.37
C ALA A 207 42.45 5.22 -17.90
N VAL A 208 43.04 6.35 -17.50
CA VAL A 208 43.42 6.63 -16.11
C VAL A 208 42.22 6.54 -15.18
N LYS A 209 41.10 7.18 -15.55
CA LYS A 209 39.85 7.12 -14.78
C LYS A 209 39.39 5.68 -14.59
N ASN A 210 39.33 4.91 -15.68
CA ASN A 210 38.82 3.55 -15.67
C ASN A 210 39.71 2.63 -14.84
N ALA A 211 41.04 2.70 -15.01
CA ALA A 211 42.00 1.91 -14.26
C ALA A 211 41.92 2.19 -12.74
N ALA A 212 41.82 3.46 -12.35
CA ALA A 212 41.68 3.83 -10.93
C ALA A 212 40.35 3.32 -10.34
N CYS A 213 39.24 3.46 -11.08
CA CYS A 213 37.93 3.02 -10.61
C CYS A 213 37.82 1.50 -10.52
N GLU A 214 38.42 0.77 -11.46
CA GLU A 214 38.46 -0.68 -11.50
C GLU A 214 39.28 -1.25 -10.35
N ARG A 215 40.49 -0.74 -10.12
CA ARG A 215 41.34 -1.15 -8.98
C ARG A 215 40.67 -0.91 -7.63
N LEU A 216 40.04 0.25 -7.46
CA LEU A 216 39.29 0.53 -6.23
C LEU A 216 38.11 -0.43 -6.05
N LEU A 217 37.48 -0.83 -7.16
CA LEU A 217 36.35 -1.76 -7.14
C LEU A 217 36.81 -3.16 -6.75
N GLU A 218 37.88 -3.67 -7.36
CA GLU A 218 38.48 -4.98 -7.05
C GLU A 218 38.81 -5.08 -5.55
N GLN A 219 39.61 -4.14 -5.04
CA GLN A 219 39.98 -4.12 -3.61
C GLN A 219 38.74 -4.06 -2.70
N ARG A 220 37.72 -3.27 -3.06
CA ARG A 220 36.48 -3.19 -2.26
C ARG A 220 35.64 -4.45 -2.35
N VAL A 221 35.63 -5.13 -3.49
CA VAL A 221 34.97 -6.42 -3.67
C VAL A 221 35.67 -7.46 -2.79
N ASP A 222 37.00 -7.51 -2.74
CA ASP A 222 37.73 -8.45 -1.89
C ASP A 222 37.47 -8.24 -0.41
N VAL A 223 37.49 -6.99 0.05
CA VAL A 223 37.10 -6.63 1.43
C VAL A 223 35.65 -7.05 1.70
N LYS A 224 34.77 -6.93 0.70
CA LYS A 224 33.35 -7.31 0.83
C LYS A 224 33.16 -8.83 0.82
N MET A 225 33.93 -9.58 0.03
CA MET A 225 33.94 -11.04 -0.02
C MET A 225 34.40 -11.64 1.31
N LYS A 226 35.41 -11.03 1.95
CA LYS A 226 35.85 -11.38 3.31
C LYS A 226 34.77 -11.09 4.37
N SER A 227 33.75 -10.29 4.06
CA SER A 227 32.70 -9.89 4.99
C SER A 227 31.49 -10.83 4.98
N LYS A 228 30.89 -11.09 6.15
CA LYS A 228 29.67 -11.91 6.26
C LYS A 228 28.44 -11.32 5.56
N LYS A 229 28.45 -10.02 5.24
CA LYS A 229 27.34 -9.30 4.57
C LYS A 229 27.12 -9.71 3.11
N MET A 230 28.02 -10.51 2.52
CA MET A 230 27.84 -11.05 1.18
C MET A 230 26.62 -12.00 1.12
N MET A 231 26.39 -12.79 2.17
CA MET A 231 25.29 -13.76 2.24
C MET A 231 23.91 -13.09 2.07
N ASP A 232 23.73 -11.89 2.63
CA ASP A 232 22.47 -11.13 2.51
C ASP A 232 22.14 -10.71 1.06
N CYS A 233 23.17 -10.57 0.22
CA CYS A 233 23.03 -10.12 -1.16
C CYS A 233 23.09 -11.26 -2.19
N LEU A 234 23.40 -12.49 -1.78
CA LEU A 234 23.62 -13.63 -2.69
C LEU A 234 22.38 -13.91 -3.56
N ASN A 235 21.18 -13.75 -3.00
CA ASN A 235 19.91 -13.88 -3.73
C ASN A 235 19.76 -12.91 -4.91
N ARG A 236 20.46 -11.76 -4.90
CA ARG A 236 20.43 -10.77 -5.99
C ARG A 236 21.40 -11.09 -7.12
N PHE A 237 22.48 -11.82 -6.81
CA PHE A 237 23.47 -12.26 -7.80
C PHE A 237 23.04 -13.55 -8.51
N HIS A 238 22.20 -14.35 -7.85
CA HIS A 238 21.72 -15.61 -8.42
C HIS A 238 20.73 -15.36 -9.57
N VAL A 239 21.17 -15.67 -10.79
CA VAL A 239 20.28 -15.72 -11.97
C VAL A 239 19.60 -17.08 -12.01
N ALA A 240 18.27 -17.10 -11.93
CA ALA A 240 17.50 -18.33 -11.98
C ALA A 240 17.49 -18.91 -13.40
N VAL A 241 18.12 -20.07 -13.58
CA VAL A 241 18.09 -20.82 -14.83
C VAL A 241 16.84 -21.72 -14.84
N PRO A 242 15.89 -21.50 -15.77
CA PRO A 242 14.68 -22.30 -15.81
C PRO A 242 15.00 -23.75 -16.19
N LYS A 243 14.53 -24.71 -15.41
CA LYS A 243 14.60 -26.13 -15.78
C LYS A 243 13.59 -26.42 -16.89
N PRO A 244 13.97 -27.14 -17.96
CA PRO A 244 13.03 -27.52 -19.01
C PRO A 244 11.93 -28.39 -18.40
N ARG A 245 10.67 -27.93 -18.49
CA ARG A 245 9.49 -28.61 -17.94
C ARG A 245 8.65 -29.28 -19.03
N ASP A 246 8.40 -28.56 -20.12
CA ASP A 246 7.53 -28.99 -21.22
C ASP A 246 8.28 -28.83 -22.55
N ASN A 247 7.96 -29.63 -23.57
CA ASN A 247 8.51 -29.49 -24.93
C ASN A 247 7.79 -28.40 -25.76
N LYS A 248 7.22 -27.38 -25.10
CA LYS A 248 6.50 -26.29 -25.77
C LYS A 248 7.41 -25.08 -25.92
N GLU A 249 7.69 -24.70 -27.17
CA GLU A 249 8.46 -23.50 -27.47
C GLU A 249 7.65 -22.24 -27.12
N ARG A 250 8.31 -21.26 -26.49
CA ARG A 250 7.73 -19.95 -26.14
C ARG A 250 8.62 -18.86 -26.74
N PRO A 251 8.54 -18.63 -28.06
CA PRO A 251 9.38 -17.64 -28.72
C PRO A 251 9.00 -16.22 -28.28
N VAL A 252 9.94 -15.29 -28.42
CA VAL A 252 9.69 -13.87 -28.17
C VAL A 252 8.87 -13.31 -29.34
N CYS A 253 7.65 -12.85 -29.08
CA CYS A 253 6.79 -12.25 -30.10
C CYS A 253 7.05 -10.75 -30.21
N ILE A 254 7.95 -10.36 -31.11
CA ILE A 254 8.20 -8.95 -31.46
C ILE A 254 7.56 -8.68 -32.82
N PRO A 255 6.57 -7.77 -32.92
CA PRO A 255 5.95 -7.43 -34.20
C PRO A 255 6.96 -6.86 -35.20
N GLN A 256 6.81 -7.23 -36.47
CA GLN A 256 7.71 -6.80 -37.55
C GLN A 256 7.84 -5.27 -37.66
N ALA A 257 6.73 -4.55 -37.45
CA ALA A 257 6.70 -3.08 -37.47
C ALA A 257 7.67 -2.44 -36.46
N VAL A 258 7.95 -3.08 -35.31
CA VAL A 258 8.89 -2.58 -34.30
C VAL A 258 10.34 -2.81 -34.74
N LEU A 259 10.61 -3.94 -35.40
CA LEU A 259 11.94 -4.26 -35.94
C LEU A 259 12.32 -3.29 -37.07
N GLU A 260 11.39 -3.05 -38.00
CA GLU A 260 11.56 -2.07 -39.08
C GLU A 260 11.68 -0.64 -38.55
N ALA A 261 10.92 -0.28 -37.51
CA ALA A 261 11.04 1.02 -36.87
C ALA A 261 12.40 1.22 -36.19
N ARG A 262 12.97 0.18 -35.56
CA ARG A 262 14.32 0.22 -34.99
C ARG A 262 15.39 0.39 -36.07
N ALA A 263 15.28 -0.34 -37.18
CA ALA A 263 16.21 -0.23 -38.31
C ALA A 263 16.22 1.19 -38.90
N ASN A 264 15.03 1.80 -39.00
CA ASN A 264 14.86 3.13 -39.58
C ASN A 264 15.00 4.29 -38.58
N ALA A 265 15.28 4.01 -37.29
CA ALA A 265 15.29 5.02 -36.23
C ALA A 265 16.36 6.11 -36.42
N ALA A 266 17.47 5.80 -37.10
CA ALA A 266 18.54 6.76 -37.39
C ALA A 266 18.20 7.73 -38.54
N ALA A 267 17.26 7.37 -39.42
CA ALA A 267 16.97 8.09 -40.66
C ALA A 267 15.63 8.84 -40.66
N LYS A 268 14.74 8.60 -39.68
CA LYS A 268 13.36 9.10 -39.74
C LYS A 268 13.21 10.49 -39.13
N GLU A 269 12.48 11.36 -39.83
CA GLU A 269 11.99 12.63 -39.32
C GLU A 269 11.18 12.44 -38.03
N LYS A 270 11.35 13.37 -37.07
CA LYS A 270 10.67 13.32 -35.78
C LYS A 270 9.15 13.41 -36.00
N LYS A 271 8.44 12.32 -35.73
CA LYS A 271 6.96 12.35 -35.70
C LYS A 271 6.50 13.37 -34.67
N LYS A 272 5.53 14.21 -35.04
CA LYS A 272 4.85 15.09 -34.08
C LYS A 272 4.23 14.23 -32.98
N LEU A 273 4.63 14.48 -31.74
CA LEU A 273 4.06 13.84 -30.57
C LEU A 273 2.82 14.60 -30.11
N GLU A 274 1.93 13.97 -29.36
CA GLU A 274 0.74 14.65 -28.81
C GLU A 274 1.14 15.82 -27.89
N LYS A 275 2.31 15.74 -27.25
CA LYS A 275 2.88 16.86 -26.48
C LYS A 275 3.20 18.08 -27.35
N ASP A 276 3.63 17.87 -28.59
CA ASP A 276 3.92 18.96 -29.51
C ASP A 276 2.61 19.62 -29.96
N ILE A 277 1.58 18.80 -30.24
CA ILE A 277 0.21 19.25 -30.56
C ILE A 277 -0.42 20.02 -29.39
N GLU A 278 -0.22 19.54 -28.16
CA GLU A 278 -0.65 20.23 -26.94
C GLU A 278 -0.01 21.62 -26.83
N ASN A 279 1.30 21.72 -27.05
CA ASN A 279 2.01 23.01 -27.02
C ASN A 279 1.55 23.96 -28.13
N GLU A 280 1.26 23.46 -29.33
CA GLU A 280 0.71 24.25 -30.43
C GLU A 280 -0.70 24.79 -30.12
N ASN A 281 -1.52 24.02 -29.39
CA ASN A 281 -2.93 24.30 -29.14
C ASN A 281 -3.23 24.93 -27.77
N GLY A 282 -2.30 25.71 -27.21
CA GLY A 282 -2.52 26.48 -25.98
C GLY A 282 -1.95 25.85 -24.70
N GLY A 283 -1.26 24.72 -24.81
CA GLY A 283 -0.49 24.11 -23.73
C GLY A 283 -1.32 23.40 -22.66
N ALA A 284 -0.60 22.96 -21.63
CA ALA A 284 -1.17 22.16 -20.54
C ALA A 284 -2.25 22.94 -19.77
N GLY A 285 -3.47 22.39 -19.76
CA GLY A 285 -4.62 22.93 -19.04
C GLY A 285 -5.64 23.66 -19.90
N VAL A 286 -5.29 24.06 -21.14
CA VAL A 286 -6.23 24.61 -22.13
C VAL A 286 -6.55 23.57 -23.19
N TYR A 287 -5.54 22.83 -23.65
CA TYR A 287 -5.71 21.78 -24.64
C TYR A 287 -6.57 20.63 -24.09
N SER A 288 -7.66 20.29 -24.80
CA SER A 288 -8.50 19.12 -24.52
C SER A 288 -8.27 18.08 -25.60
N ALA A 289 -7.55 17.01 -25.26
CA ALA A 289 -7.29 15.90 -26.17
C ALA A 289 -8.54 15.03 -26.33
N SER A 290 -9.03 14.86 -27.58
CA SER A 290 -10.12 13.91 -27.85
C SER A 290 -9.62 12.47 -27.68
N LEU A 291 -10.27 11.71 -26.80
CA LEU A 291 -9.98 10.29 -26.59
C LEU A 291 -10.44 9.42 -27.77
N LYS A 292 -11.39 9.90 -28.58
CA LYS A 292 -12.02 9.15 -29.67
C LYS A 292 -11.22 9.17 -30.97
N LYS A 293 -10.30 10.14 -31.13
CA LYS A 293 -9.48 10.38 -32.34
C LYS A 293 -8.75 9.15 -32.86
N HIS A 294 -8.27 8.28 -31.97
CA HIS A 294 -7.44 7.12 -32.31
C HIS A 294 -8.18 5.79 -32.25
N TYR A 295 -9.51 5.78 -32.17
CA TYR A 295 -10.28 4.55 -32.22
C TYR A 295 -10.24 3.95 -33.63
N ILE A 296 -10.23 2.62 -33.68
CA ILE A 296 -10.28 1.85 -34.93
C ILE A 296 -11.71 1.30 -34.99
N LEU A 297 -12.55 1.96 -35.79
CA LEU A 297 -13.94 1.56 -36.03
C LEU A 297 -14.08 1.10 -37.48
N ALA A 298 -15.17 0.39 -37.79
CA ALA A 298 -15.46 -0.02 -39.17
C ALA A 298 -15.64 1.20 -40.10
N ASN A 299 -16.31 2.24 -39.59
CA ASN A 299 -16.47 3.52 -40.27
C ASN A 299 -15.88 4.64 -39.39
N ASP A 300 -15.09 5.51 -40.00
CA ASP A 300 -14.42 6.61 -39.29
C ASP A 300 -15.39 7.74 -38.89
N GLU A 301 -16.54 7.85 -39.57
CA GLU A 301 -17.57 8.87 -39.30
C GLU A 301 -18.20 8.70 -37.91
N TRP A 302 -18.36 7.47 -37.45
CA TRP A 302 -19.00 7.15 -36.16
C TRP A 302 -18.10 7.41 -34.95
N LYS A 303 -16.87 7.90 -35.14
CA LYS A 303 -15.94 8.14 -34.03
C LYS A 303 -16.46 9.17 -33.04
N GLU A 304 -17.18 10.17 -33.51
CA GLU A 304 -17.66 11.25 -32.63
C GLU A 304 -19.05 10.98 -32.05
N ASP A 305 -19.72 9.90 -32.48
CA ASP A 305 -21.07 9.54 -32.01
C ASP A 305 -21.12 9.31 -30.50
N ILE A 306 -22.28 9.60 -29.92
CA ILE A 306 -22.56 9.45 -28.48
C ILE A 306 -23.43 8.22 -28.30
N LEU A 307 -22.89 7.20 -27.63
CA LEU A 307 -23.65 6.00 -27.27
C LEU A 307 -24.59 6.34 -26.09
N PRO A 308 -25.91 6.08 -26.20
CA PRO A 308 -26.81 6.22 -25.06
C PRO A 308 -26.43 5.18 -23.98
N GLU A 309 -26.14 5.64 -22.76
CA GLU A 309 -25.75 4.73 -21.67
C GLU A 309 -26.96 4.17 -20.92
N ILE A 310 -28.02 4.97 -20.76
CA ILE A 310 -29.19 4.65 -19.94
C ILE A 310 -30.46 4.91 -20.76
N LEU A 311 -31.37 3.93 -20.76
CA LEU A 311 -32.70 4.01 -21.35
C LEU A 311 -33.72 3.46 -20.33
N ASP A 312 -34.72 4.26 -19.97
CA ASP A 312 -35.83 3.87 -19.08
C ASP A 312 -35.42 3.14 -17.79
N GLY A 313 -34.35 3.62 -17.15
CA GLY A 313 -33.83 3.07 -15.89
C GLY A 313 -32.96 1.82 -16.03
N HIS A 314 -32.68 1.39 -17.27
CA HIS A 314 -31.81 0.26 -17.59
C HIS A 314 -30.57 0.74 -18.33
N ASN A 315 -29.45 0.03 -18.19
CA ASN A 315 -28.23 0.35 -18.93
C ASN A 315 -28.31 -0.29 -20.32
N VAL A 316 -28.01 0.47 -21.37
CA VAL A 316 -28.02 -0.02 -22.76
C VAL A 316 -26.93 -1.07 -23.00
N ALA A 317 -25.79 -0.94 -22.31
CA ALA A 317 -24.67 -1.89 -22.42
C ALA A 317 -25.04 -3.33 -22.01
N ASP A 318 -26.05 -3.50 -21.15
CA ASP A 318 -26.51 -4.81 -20.69
C ASP A 318 -27.30 -5.56 -21.78
N PHE A 319 -27.76 -4.85 -22.83
CA PHE A 319 -28.56 -5.39 -23.93
C PHE A 319 -27.80 -5.39 -25.27
N LEU A 320 -26.52 -5.03 -25.29
CA LEU A 320 -25.72 -4.97 -26.50
C LEU A 320 -25.19 -6.36 -26.87
N ASP A 321 -25.92 -7.03 -27.75
CA ASP A 321 -25.56 -8.33 -28.31
C ASP A 321 -25.57 -8.29 -29.84
N PRO A 322 -24.62 -8.96 -30.53
CA PRO A 322 -24.60 -9.00 -31.99
C PRO A 322 -25.85 -9.67 -32.58
N ASP A 323 -26.45 -10.60 -31.84
CA ASP A 323 -27.59 -11.42 -32.29
C ASP A 323 -28.92 -10.99 -31.65
N ILE A 324 -29.02 -9.77 -31.11
CA ILE A 324 -30.19 -9.31 -30.34
C ILE A 324 -31.50 -9.40 -31.12
N LEU A 325 -31.48 -9.08 -32.42
CA LEU A 325 -32.67 -9.08 -33.27
C LEU A 325 -33.27 -10.49 -33.39
N VAL A 326 -32.43 -11.51 -33.54
CA VAL A 326 -32.89 -12.91 -33.62
C VAL A 326 -33.56 -13.33 -32.31
N ARG A 327 -32.99 -12.94 -31.17
CA ARG A 327 -33.58 -13.24 -29.85
C ARG A 327 -34.91 -12.51 -29.64
N CYS A 328 -35.04 -11.26 -30.13
CA CYS A 328 -36.30 -10.53 -30.08
C CYS A 328 -37.39 -11.21 -30.93
N GLU A 329 -37.06 -11.66 -32.15
CA GLU A 329 -38.01 -12.39 -33.00
C GLU A 329 -38.48 -13.71 -32.37
N GLU A 330 -37.61 -14.40 -31.61
CA GLU A 330 -38.00 -15.59 -30.85
C GLU A 330 -38.95 -15.26 -29.69
N LEU A 331 -38.67 -14.19 -28.97
CA LEU A 331 -39.49 -13.74 -27.85
C LEU A 331 -40.86 -13.26 -28.32
N GLU A 332 -40.93 -12.49 -29.40
CA GLU A 332 -42.19 -12.05 -30.01
C GLU A 332 -43.05 -13.24 -30.47
N ARG A 333 -42.42 -14.31 -30.98
CA ARG A 333 -43.13 -15.54 -31.36
C ARG A 333 -43.69 -16.26 -30.15
N GLU A 334 -42.94 -16.33 -29.04
CA GLU A 334 -43.42 -16.92 -27.79
C GLU A 334 -44.55 -16.09 -27.17
N GLU A 335 -44.43 -14.76 -27.16
CA GLU A 335 -45.48 -13.87 -26.69
C GLU A 335 -46.75 -13.96 -27.54
N GLY A 336 -46.62 -14.08 -28.86
CA GLY A 336 -47.76 -14.30 -29.76
C GLY A 336 -48.53 -15.58 -29.41
N LEU A 337 -47.83 -16.69 -29.18
CA LEU A 337 -48.44 -17.95 -28.73
C LEU A 337 -49.12 -17.81 -27.37
N ARG A 338 -48.48 -17.12 -26.41
CA ARG A 338 -49.10 -16.86 -25.10
C ARG A 338 -50.35 -15.98 -25.19
N LEU A 339 -50.35 -14.99 -26.08
CA LEU A 339 -51.48 -14.09 -26.24
C LEU A 339 -52.68 -14.82 -26.86
N GLU A 340 -52.44 -15.74 -27.79
CA GLU A 340 -53.48 -16.64 -28.33
C GLU A 340 -54.05 -17.56 -27.23
N GLU A 341 -53.20 -18.12 -26.38
CA GLU A 341 -53.64 -18.92 -25.22
C GLU A 341 -54.46 -18.09 -24.22
N GLN A 342 -54.02 -16.88 -23.88
CA GLN A 342 -54.77 -15.98 -22.99
C GLN A 342 -56.07 -15.48 -23.60
N ALA A 343 -56.08 -15.16 -24.90
CA ALA A 343 -57.31 -14.78 -25.60
C ALA A 343 -58.31 -15.94 -25.63
N ALA A 344 -57.83 -17.19 -25.76
CA ALA A 344 -58.67 -18.37 -25.62
C ALA A 344 -59.22 -18.50 -24.18
N GLU A 345 -58.39 -18.31 -23.15
CA GLU A 345 -58.86 -18.34 -21.74
C GLU A 345 -59.86 -17.22 -21.41
N ASP A 346 -59.64 -15.99 -21.90
CA ASP A 346 -60.54 -14.85 -21.69
C ASP A 346 -61.84 -15.00 -22.49
N ALA A 347 -61.81 -15.59 -23.69
CA ALA A 347 -63.00 -15.92 -24.47
C ALA A 347 -63.89 -16.97 -23.77
N PHE A 348 -63.32 -17.85 -22.94
CA PHE A 348 -64.08 -18.80 -22.12
C PHE A 348 -64.78 -18.17 -20.90
N GLN A 349 -64.53 -16.89 -20.58
CA GLN A 349 -65.15 -16.19 -19.43
C GLN A 349 -66.37 -15.34 -19.77
N ILE A 350 -66.80 -15.27 -21.04
CA ILE A 350 -68.00 -14.53 -21.45
C ILE A 350 -69.09 -15.53 -21.86
N ASP A 351 -69.67 -16.23 -20.89
CA ASP A 351 -71.06 -16.71 -20.98
C ASP A 351 -71.57 -17.08 -19.58
N GLY A 352 -72.32 -16.15 -18.98
CA GLY A 352 -72.89 -16.32 -17.64
C GLY A 352 -74.04 -15.35 -17.40
N HIS A 353 -75.25 -15.78 -17.78
CA HIS A 353 -76.58 -15.24 -17.50
C HIS A 353 -76.68 -14.01 -16.56
N GLU A 354 -77.34 -12.95 -17.03
CA GLU A 354 -77.70 -11.79 -16.21
C GLU A 354 -78.54 -12.21 -15.00
N LEU A 355 -77.97 -12.05 -13.80
CA LEU A 355 -78.66 -12.33 -12.54
C LEU A 355 -79.84 -11.36 -12.32
N THR A 356 -80.99 -11.90 -11.92
CA THR A 356 -82.20 -11.16 -11.53
C THR A 356 -81.94 -10.24 -10.33
N GLN A 357 -82.72 -9.16 -10.17
CA GLN A 357 -82.52 -8.16 -9.09
C GLN A 357 -82.47 -8.79 -7.69
N GLU A 358 -83.32 -9.78 -7.41
CA GLU A 358 -83.32 -10.51 -6.13
C GLU A 358 -82.01 -11.28 -5.91
N GLN A 359 -81.45 -11.88 -6.96
CA GLN A 359 -80.18 -12.60 -6.87
C GLN A 359 -78.99 -11.65 -6.66
N LYS A 360 -79.03 -10.43 -7.23
CA LYS A 360 -78.01 -9.39 -6.98
C LYS A 360 -78.03 -8.92 -5.53
N GLU A 361 -79.21 -8.77 -4.93
CA GLU A 361 -79.34 -8.40 -3.52
C GLU A 361 -78.82 -9.52 -2.60
N ILE A 362 -79.15 -10.78 -2.89
CA ILE A 362 -78.62 -11.93 -2.15
C ILE A 362 -77.10 -12.02 -2.30
N LEU A 363 -76.55 -11.83 -3.51
CA LEU A 363 -75.11 -11.80 -3.76
C LEU A 363 -74.43 -10.67 -2.98
N ALA A 364 -75.04 -9.49 -2.91
CA ALA A 364 -74.53 -8.36 -2.14
C ALA A 364 -74.53 -8.65 -0.64
N GLN A 365 -75.57 -9.30 -0.11
CA GLN A 365 -75.62 -9.74 1.28
C GLN A 365 -74.54 -10.79 1.58
N ILE A 366 -74.34 -11.76 0.68
CA ILE A 366 -73.29 -12.78 0.79
C ILE A 366 -71.90 -12.12 0.78
N ARG A 367 -71.65 -11.19 -0.14
CA ARG A 367 -70.38 -10.45 -0.22
C ARG A 367 -70.12 -9.61 1.03
N LYS A 368 -71.12 -8.90 1.55
CA LYS A 368 -71.01 -8.15 2.82
C LYS A 368 -70.70 -9.06 4.00
N LYS A 369 -71.41 -10.20 4.13
CA LYS A 369 -71.18 -11.18 5.21
C LYS A 369 -69.80 -11.86 5.08
N LYS A 370 -69.35 -12.15 3.86
CA LYS A 370 -68.01 -12.69 3.57
C LYS A 370 -66.91 -11.68 3.91
N ALA A 371 -67.09 -10.40 3.58
CA ALA A 371 -66.14 -9.34 3.91
C ALA A 371 -65.98 -9.17 5.43
N LEU A 372 -67.09 -9.16 6.17
CA LEU A 372 -67.07 -9.13 7.64
C LEU A 372 -66.33 -10.34 8.24
N LEU A 373 -66.58 -11.55 7.73
CA LEU A 373 -65.87 -12.76 8.17
C LEU A 373 -64.36 -12.70 7.88
N ILE A 374 -63.97 -12.18 6.70
CA ILE A 374 -62.56 -11.99 6.35
C ILE A 374 -61.91 -10.95 7.26
N GLN A 375 -62.61 -9.84 7.56
CA GLN A 375 -62.11 -8.80 8.46
C GLN A 375 -61.93 -9.35 9.88
N GLU A 376 -62.89 -10.10 10.41
CA GLU A 376 -62.75 -10.81 11.69
C GLU A 376 -61.58 -11.79 11.69
N HIS A 377 -61.41 -12.56 10.61
CA HIS A 377 -60.32 -13.51 10.47
C HIS A 377 -58.96 -12.79 10.41
N ARG A 378 -58.86 -11.67 9.69
CA ARG A 378 -57.66 -10.81 9.68
C ARG A 378 -57.36 -10.28 11.08
N MET A 379 -58.36 -9.81 11.83
CA MET A 379 -58.16 -9.37 13.23
C MET A 379 -57.70 -10.50 14.16
N LYS A 380 -58.23 -11.73 13.96
CA LYS A 380 -57.78 -12.94 14.68
C LYS A 380 -56.36 -13.37 14.29
N LYS A 381 -55.93 -13.19 13.03
CA LYS A 381 -54.56 -13.49 12.57
C LYS A 381 -53.54 -12.39 12.93
N ARG A 382 -53.93 -11.12 12.94
CA ARG A 382 -53.06 -10.00 13.33
C ARG A 382 -52.53 -10.12 14.76
N THR A 383 -53.33 -10.72 15.64
CA THR A 383 -52.91 -11.08 17.00
C THR A 383 -52.05 -12.35 17.08
N ALA A 384 -52.04 -13.17 16.01
CA ALA A 384 -51.28 -14.42 15.93
C ALA A 384 -49.82 -14.24 15.47
N GLU A 385 -49.49 -13.15 14.77
CA GLU A 385 -48.09 -12.84 14.39
C GLU A 385 -47.20 -12.51 15.60
N SER A 386 -47.79 -12.11 16.74
CA SER A 386 -47.06 -11.78 17.97
C SER A 386 -47.32 -12.73 19.15
N ARG A 387 -48.32 -13.62 19.09
CA ARG A 387 -48.67 -14.59 20.15
C ARG A 387 -49.32 -15.86 19.61
N PRO A 388 -49.09 -17.05 20.21
CA PRO A 388 -49.76 -18.29 19.80
C PRO A 388 -51.28 -18.25 20.07
N ILE A 389 -52.08 -18.80 19.14
CA ILE A 389 -53.54 -18.90 19.25
C ILE A 389 -53.91 -19.87 20.38
N VAL A 390 -54.70 -19.41 21.35
CA VAL A 390 -55.14 -20.23 22.49
C VAL A 390 -56.18 -21.27 22.02
N PRO A 391 -56.00 -22.56 22.29
CA PRO A 391 -56.99 -23.58 21.96
C PRO A 391 -58.35 -23.28 22.61
N ARG A 392 -59.45 -23.48 21.88
CA ARG A 392 -60.83 -23.19 22.33
C ARG A 392 -61.22 -23.85 23.67
N LYS A 393 -60.54 -24.94 24.06
CA LYS A 393 -60.72 -25.63 25.34
C LYS A 393 -60.38 -24.75 26.55
N PHE A 394 -59.49 -23.78 26.39
CA PHE A 394 -59.07 -22.84 27.43
C PHE A 394 -59.72 -21.48 27.16
N ASP A 395 -60.98 -21.32 27.58
CA ASP A 395 -61.75 -20.08 27.42
C ASP A 395 -61.25 -18.98 28.36
N LYS A 396 -60.13 -18.36 27.99
CA LYS A 396 -59.48 -17.30 28.77
C LYS A 396 -60.37 -16.07 28.96
N ASP A 397 -61.23 -15.78 27.97
CA ASP A 397 -62.07 -14.58 27.93
C ASP A 397 -63.51 -14.84 28.41
N ARG A 398 -63.84 -16.07 28.86
CA ARG A 398 -65.20 -16.48 29.27
C ARG A 398 -66.27 -16.19 28.21
N LYS A 399 -65.91 -16.36 26.93
CA LYS A 399 -66.73 -16.00 25.78
C LYS A 399 -67.68 -17.12 25.34
N PHE A 400 -67.54 -18.35 25.86
CA PHE A 400 -68.40 -19.48 25.53
C PHE A 400 -69.47 -19.70 26.61
N THR A 401 -70.44 -18.78 26.65
CA THR A 401 -71.61 -18.87 27.53
C THR A 401 -72.79 -19.56 26.85
N THR A 402 -73.70 -20.13 27.64
CA THR A 402 -74.96 -20.72 27.15
C THR A 402 -75.80 -19.71 26.37
N ASP A 403 -75.80 -18.45 26.82
CA ASP A 403 -76.58 -17.38 26.19
C ASP A 403 -76.04 -17.00 24.81
N ARG A 404 -74.72 -16.96 24.66
CA ARG A 404 -74.09 -16.68 23.36
C ARG A 404 -74.35 -17.83 22.38
N MET A 405 -74.23 -19.07 22.85
CA MET A 405 -74.53 -20.25 22.05
C MET A 405 -75.99 -20.25 21.59
N GLY A 406 -76.92 -19.94 22.49
CA GLY A 406 -78.35 -19.81 22.18
C GLY A 406 -78.62 -18.79 21.08
N ARG A 407 -78.06 -17.57 21.20
CA ARG A 407 -78.22 -16.52 20.18
C ARG A 407 -77.67 -16.93 18.80
N GLN A 408 -76.52 -17.61 18.76
CA GLN A 408 -75.94 -18.05 17.50
C GLN A 408 -76.75 -19.16 16.83
N LEU A 409 -77.24 -20.14 17.59
CA LEU A 409 -78.09 -21.21 17.05
C LEU A 409 -79.44 -20.65 16.56
N SER A 410 -80.06 -19.73 17.30
CA SER A 410 -81.27 -19.04 16.84
C SER A 410 -81.02 -18.23 15.56
N SER A 411 -79.87 -17.57 15.43
CA SER A 411 -79.51 -16.86 14.19
C SER A 411 -79.25 -17.78 13.00
N MET A 412 -78.98 -19.06 13.25
CA MET A 412 -78.88 -20.12 12.24
C MET A 412 -80.21 -20.84 12.00
N GLY A 413 -81.29 -20.43 12.68
CA GLY A 413 -82.63 -21.01 12.54
C GLY A 413 -82.87 -22.29 13.34
N VAL A 414 -82.01 -22.62 14.31
CA VAL A 414 -82.11 -23.85 15.13
C VAL A 414 -82.61 -23.50 16.54
N ASP A 415 -83.59 -24.25 17.07
CA ASP A 415 -84.12 -24.03 18.43
C ASP A 415 -83.08 -24.44 19.51
N PRO A 416 -82.63 -23.51 20.38
CA PRO A 416 -81.60 -23.77 21.38
C PRO A 416 -82.11 -24.42 22.69
N SER A 417 -83.43 -24.63 22.84
CA SER A 417 -84.06 -25.09 24.08
C SER A 417 -83.45 -26.39 24.65
N ALA A 418 -83.27 -27.42 23.82
CA ALA A 418 -82.70 -28.71 24.22
C ALA A 418 -81.22 -28.62 24.64
N ALA A 419 -80.42 -27.79 23.96
CA ALA A 419 -79.00 -27.60 24.25
C ALA A 419 -78.78 -26.81 25.55
N MET A 420 -79.58 -25.77 25.78
CA MET A 420 -79.53 -24.98 27.02
C MET A 420 -79.96 -25.80 28.24
N ASN A 421 -80.99 -26.65 28.09
CA ASN A 421 -81.45 -27.53 29.17
C ASN A 421 -80.38 -28.57 29.55
N ARG A 422 -79.70 -29.17 28.56
CA ARG A 422 -78.56 -30.08 28.82
C ARG A 422 -77.43 -29.37 29.57
N ALA A 423 -77.05 -28.16 29.16
CA ALA A 423 -76.00 -27.39 29.83
C ALA A 423 -76.39 -26.96 31.27
N ARG A 424 -77.67 -26.59 31.49
CA ARG A 424 -78.19 -26.29 32.84
C ARG A 424 -78.22 -27.54 33.74
N SER A 425 -78.54 -28.71 33.20
CA SER A 425 -78.62 -29.97 33.96
C SER A 425 -77.28 -30.48 34.51
N GLN A 426 -76.16 -30.14 33.84
CA GLN A 426 -74.81 -30.48 34.29
C GLN A 426 -74.26 -29.54 35.38
N SER A 427 -74.98 -28.47 35.72
CA SER A 427 -74.59 -27.51 36.78
C SER A 427 -74.95 -27.96 38.21
N ARG A 428 -75.26 -29.25 38.42
CA ARG A 428 -75.47 -29.84 39.75
C ARG A 428 -74.13 -30.25 40.37
N GLY A 429 -73.54 -29.33 41.15
CA GLY A 429 -72.32 -29.61 41.91
C GLY A 429 -71.70 -28.41 42.60
N ARG A 430 -72.50 -27.56 43.25
CA ARG A 430 -71.96 -26.54 44.17
C ARG A 430 -71.40 -27.28 45.40
N LYS A 431 -70.09 -27.51 45.47
CA LYS A 431 -69.43 -27.96 46.69
C LYS A 431 -69.70 -26.92 47.78
N ARG A 432 -70.53 -27.29 48.77
CA ARG A 432 -70.55 -26.65 50.08
C ARG A 432 -69.16 -26.82 50.68
N GLU A 433 -68.39 -25.74 50.81
CA GLU A 433 -67.16 -25.77 51.59
C GLU A 433 -67.53 -25.84 53.08
N ARG A 434 -66.92 -26.80 53.79
CA ARG A 434 -66.97 -26.92 55.25
C ARG A 434 -66.11 -25.81 55.86
N SER A 435 -66.66 -25.13 56.86
CA SER A 435 -66.02 -24.09 57.65
C SER A 435 -64.78 -24.59 58.40
N VAL A 436 -63.62 -24.01 58.10
CA VAL A 436 -62.54 -23.82 59.08
C VAL A 436 -62.21 -22.34 59.06
N SER A 437 -62.73 -21.62 60.05
CA SER A 437 -62.58 -20.18 60.24
C SER A 437 -61.20 -19.82 60.80
N ARG A 438 -60.59 -18.76 60.25
CA ARG A 438 -59.90 -17.69 60.98
C ARG A 438 -59.43 -16.61 60.01
N ALA A 439 -60.30 -15.65 59.75
CA ALA A 439 -59.96 -14.28 59.37
C ALA A 439 -61.19 -13.39 59.60
N ALA A 440 -61.60 -13.28 60.86
CA ALA A 440 -62.45 -12.22 61.38
C ALA A 440 -61.90 -11.85 62.76
N ALA A 441 -61.26 -10.68 62.82
CA ALA A 441 -60.71 -9.89 63.94
C ALA A 441 -59.50 -9.15 63.34
N ASP A 442 -59.41 -7.83 63.18
CA ASP A 442 -60.11 -6.64 63.65
C ASP A 442 -60.58 -5.82 62.42
N GLY A 443 -61.60 -4.96 62.45
CA GLY A 443 -61.87 -3.93 63.45
C GLY A 443 -61.20 -2.63 63.00
N ASP A 444 -62.00 -1.74 62.40
CA ASP A 444 -61.72 -0.38 61.92
C ASP A 444 -60.91 -0.15 60.63
N GLY A 445 -61.60 0.46 59.66
CA GLY A 445 -61.07 0.99 58.42
C GLY A 445 -62.22 1.53 57.58
N MET A 446 -62.71 2.72 57.94
CA MET A 446 -63.67 3.50 57.15
C MET A 446 -63.21 3.63 55.68
N GLU A 447 -64.21 3.81 54.82
CA GLU A 447 -64.17 4.13 53.40
C GLU A 447 -62.85 4.76 52.90
N ILE A 448 -62.32 4.24 51.78
CA ILE A 448 -61.90 5.00 50.59
C ILE A 448 -61.30 4.03 49.56
N ASP A 449 -61.66 4.27 48.30
CA ASP A 449 -61.19 3.65 47.06
C ASP A 449 -59.70 3.29 47.06
N SER A 450 -59.38 2.00 46.88
CA SER A 450 -58.17 1.63 46.14
C SER A 450 -58.18 0.19 45.63
N GLN A 451 -57.81 0.05 44.37
CA GLN A 451 -57.57 -1.19 43.66
C GLN A 451 -56.46 -1.99 44.37
N GLN A 452 -56.77 -3.21 44.85
CA GLN A 452 -55.72 -4.18 45.17
C GLN A 452 -55.93 -5.56 44.55
N SER A 453 -54.84 -5.99 43.91
CA SER A 453 -54.42 -7.33 43.57
C SER A 453 -54.66 -8.37 44.69
N ASN A 454 -55.03 -9.59 44.33
CA ASN A 454 -54.90 -10.77 45.19
C ASN A 454 -54.30 -11.96 44.41
N LYS A 455 -53.07 -12.35 44.73
CA LYS A 455 -52.67 -13.38 45.71
C LYS A 455 -53.17 -14.79 45.37
N LYS A 456 -52.33 -15.54 44.64
CA LYS A 456 -52.10 -16.98 44.87
C LYS A 456 -50.63 -17.32 44.60
N LEU A 457 -49.82 -17.25 45.64
CA LEU A 457 -48.51 -17.88 45.70
C LEU A 457 -48.62 -19.04 46.69
N ARG A 458 -48.55 -20.27 46.18
CA ARG A 458 -48.15 -21.47 46.95
C ARG A 458 -47.05 -22.18 46.16
N LEU A 459 -45.85 -22.11 46.75
CA LEU A 459 -44.72 -23.07 46.76
C LEU A 459 -45.09 -24.47 46.20
N THR A 460 -44.33 -25.20 45.37
CA THR A 460 -42.90 -25.25 45.04
C THR A 460 -42.69 -26.01 43.71
N SER A 461 -41.43 -26.04 43.26
CA SER A 461 -40.75 -27.17 42.60
C SER A 461 -41.20 -27.64 41.20
N ARG A 462 -40.23 -27.59 40.28
CA ARG A 462 -40.21 -28.44 39.08
C ARG A 462 -40.18 -29.91 39.52
N SER A 463 -41.12 -30.72 39.05
CA SER A 463 -40.80 -31.98 38.36
C SER A 463 -42.03 -32.59 37.69
N ARG A 464 -41.87 -32.94 36.41
CA ARG A 464 -42.27 -34.21 35.74
C ARG A 464 -42.26 -33.98 34.23
N SER A 465 -41.16 -34.27 33.53
CA SER A 465 -40.61 -35.57 33.13
C SER A 465 -41.19 -36.06 31.79
N ARG A 466 -40.38 -35.94 30.73
CA ARG A 466 -40.35 -36.86 29.60
C ARG A 466 -38.88 -37.09 29.22
N SER A 467 -38.47 -38.35 29.34
CA SER A 467 -37.22 -39.02 28.91
C SER A 467 -36.25 -38.23 28.01
N ARG A 468 -34.98 -38.09 28.43
CA ARG A 468 -33.84 -37.80 27.54
C ARG A 468 -32.48 -38.25 28.11
N ALA A 469 -31.54 -38.48 27.18
CA ALA A 469 -30.33 -39.31 27.26
C ALA A 469 -29.18 -38.77 28.17
N PRO A 470 -28.18 -39.60 28.55
CA PRO A 470 -27.27 -39.35 29.68
C PRO A 470 -26.10 -38.37 29.46
N GLU A 471 -25.94 -37.71 28.31
CA GLU A 471 -24.70 -36.99 27.97
C GLU A 471 -24.79 -35.45 27.84
N GLU A 472 -25.95 -34.83 28.02
CA GLU A 472 -26.04 -33.35 27.99
C GLU A 472 -25.91 -32.75 29.40
N VAL A 473 -24.77 -32.12 29.69
CA VAL A 473 -24.60 -31.31 30.92
C VAL A 473 -25.56 -30.13 30.89
N VAL A 474 -26.56 -30.13 31.78
CA VAL A 474 -27.56 -29.07 31.84
C VAL A 474 -27.02 -27.89 32.64
N PRO A 475 -27.09 -26.64 32.13
CA PRO A 475 -26.68 -25.46 32.87
C PRO A 475 -27.36 -25.35 34.24
N GLY A 476 -26.55 -25.54 35.29
CA GLY A 476 -26.94 -25.38 36.68
C GLY A 476 -27.29 -26.66 37.43
N GLU A 477 -26.78 -27.82 37.01
CA GLU A 477 -26.72 -29.06 37.83
C GLU A 477 -25.60 -29.05 38.88
N GLY A 478 -24.57 -28.20 38.72
CA GLY A 478 -23.47 -28.06 39.70
C GLY A 478 -23.73 -27.12 40.88
N PHE A 479 -24.97 -26.63 41.09
CA PHE A 479 -25.30 -25.73 42.20
C PHE A 479 -26.15 -26.45 43.26
N LYS A 480 -25.74 -26.33 44.53
CA LYS A 480 -26.35 -27.03 45.67
C LYS A 480 -27.79 -26.55 45.96
N ASP A 481 -28.02 -25.24 45.89
CA ASP A 481 -29.29 -24.62 46.30
C ASP A 481 -29.91 -23.72 45.22
N SER A 482 -31.24 -23.57 45.27
CA SER A 482 -31.96 -22.67 44.35
C SER A 482 -31.52 -21.21 44.50
N GLU A 483 -31.08 -20.78 45.68
CA GLU A 483 -30.58 -19.43 45.89
C GLU A 483 -29.22 -19.21 45.23
N GLN A 484 -28.32 -20.19 45.34
CA GLN A 484 -27.03 -20.16 44.63
C GLN A 484 -27.25 -20.11 43.13
N LYS A 485 -28.20 -20.89 42.60
CA LYS A 485 -28.58 -20.85 41.18
C LYS A 485 -29.11 -19.47 40.76
N LYS A 486 -29.99 -18.84 41.56
CA LYS A 486 -30.48 -17.47 41.29
C LYS A 486 -29.36 -16.43 41.35
N LYS A 487 -28.44 -16.53 42.32
CA LYS A 487 -27.25 -15.67 42.43
C LYS A 487 -26.32 -15.86 41.23
N ALA A 488 -26.08 -17.09 40.78
CA ALA A 488 -25.27 -17.39 39.61
C ALA A 488 -25.88 -16.82 38.33
N ILE A 489 -27.19 -16.96 38.12
CA ILE A 489 -27.88 -16.36 36.96
C ILE A 489 -27.80 -14.82 37.02
N LYS A 490 -27.95 -14.22 38.21
CA LYS A 490 -27.84 -12.76 38.38
C LYS A 490 -26.40 -12.29 38.09
N LYS A 491 -25.38 -13.03 38.54
CA LYS A 491 -23.97 -12.77 38.21
C LYS A 491 -23.67 -12.94 36.72
N ALA A 492 -24.21 -13.98 36.07
CA ALA A 492 -24.05 -14.19 34.63
C ALA A 492 -24.65 -13.04 33.81
N LYS A 493 -25.88 -12.60 34.15
CA LYS A 493 -26.52 -11.43 33.53
C LYS A 493 -25.78 -10.12 33.80
N ALA A 494 -25.14 -9.99 34.97
CA ALA A 494 -24.31 -8.83 35.28
C ALA A 494 -23.01 -8.84 34.45
N ALA A 495 -22.37 -10.00 34.30
CA ALA A 495 -21.14 -10.16 33.53
C ALA A 495 -21.32 -9.86 32.03
N THR A 496 -22.50 -10.10 31.47
CA THR A 496 -22.81 -9.75 30.07
C THR A 496 -23.03 -8.27 29.82
N ARG A 497 -23.22 -7.43 30.86
CA ARG A 497 -23.56 -6.00 30.69
C ARG A 497 -22.52 -5.22 29.90
N ASN A 498 -21.23 -5.44 30.15
CA ASN A 498 -20.15 -4.72 29.45
C ASN A 498 -20.14 -5.06 27.95
N ARG A 499 -20.31 -6.34 27.60
CA ARG A 499 -20.40 -6.77 26.19
C ARG A 499 -21.65 -6.21 25.48
N ASN A 500 -22.78 -6.18 26.18
CA ASN A 500 -24.01 -5.60 25.63
C ASN A 500 -23.91 -4.08 25.47
N LYS A 501 -23.19 -3.41 26.37
CA LYS A 501 -22.90 -1.97 26.25
C LYS A 501 -22.08 -1.67 24.99
N ASP A 502 -21.15 -2.56 24.64
CA ASP A 502 -20.37 -2.50 23.40
C ASP A 502 -21.12 -3.06 22.17
N ALA A 503 -22.42 -3.39 22.31
CA ALA A 503 -23.28 -3.94 21.25
C ALA A 503 -22.73 -5.22 20.56
N ARG A 504 -21.97 -6.05 21.27
CA ARG A 504 -21.43 -7.30 20.73
C ARG A 504 -22.52 -8.34 20.53
N ARG A 505 -22.42 -9.14 19.46
CA ARG A 505 -23.43 -10.16 19.10
C ARG A 505 -23.49 -11.34 20.08
N GLY A 506 -22.42 -11.58 20.85
CA GLY A 506 -22.33 -12.68 21.81
C GLY A 506 -21.00 -12.72 22.57
N GLU A 507 -20.68 -13.86 23.18
CA GLU A 507 -19.37 -14.06 23.84
C GLU A 507 -18.25 -14.46 22.88
N ALA A 508 -18.63 -15.06 21.76
CA ALA A 508 -17.72 -15.40 20.67
C ALA A 508 -17.30 -14.18 19.83
N ASP A 509 -18.04 -13.07 19.94
CA ASP A 509 -17.77 -11.86 19.17
C ASP A 509 -16.64 -11.03 19.81
N ARG A 510 -15.42 -11.29 19.35
CA ARG A 510 -14.18 -10.65 19.82
C ARG A 510 -13.43 -9.93 18.69
N VAL A 511 -14.13 -9.55 17.63
CA VAL A 511 -13.53 -8.85 16.49
C VAL A 511 -12.99 -7.49 16.94
N ILE A 512 -11.74 -7.20 16.63
CA ILE A 512 -11.10 -5.90 16.89
C ILE A 512 -11.11 -5.10 15.58
N PRO A 513 -11.96 -4.06 15.45
CA PRO A 513 -11.98 -3.24 14.25
C PRO A 513 -10.70 -2.39 14.15
N THR A 514 -10.11 -2.33 12.97
CA THR A 514 -8.98 -1.44 12.70
C THR A 514 -9.47 0.00 12.51
N LEU A 515 -9.52 0.77 13.61
CA LEU A 515 -10.05 2.15 13.61
C LEU A 515 -9.24 3.12 12.74
N LYS A 516 -7.93 2.88 12.60
CA LYS A 516 -7.02 3.69 11.78
C LYS A 516 -6.35 2.82 10.72
N PRO A 517 -7.06 2.44 9.65
CA PRO A 517 -6.47 1.59 8.62
C PRO A 517 -5.37 2.35 7.88
N LYS A 518 -4.20 1.72 7.76
CA LYS A 518 -2.97 2.34 7.25
C LYS A 518 -3.15 2.97 5.86
N HIS A 519 -3.93 2.36 4.98
CA HIS A 519 -4.14 2.84 3.61
C HIS A 519 -4.92 4.18 3.53
N LEU A 520 -5.61 4.61 4.60
CA LEU A 520 -6.26 5.92 4.67
C LEU A 520 -5.35 7.01 5.22
N PHE A 521 -4.42 6.66 6.12
CA PHE A 521 -3.62 7.62 6.89
C PHE A 521 -2.13 7.65 6.52
N SER A 522 -1.69 6.75 5.63
CA SER A 522 -0.30 6.61 5.22
C SER A 522 -0.16 6.75 3.70
N GLY A 523 0.82 7.56 3.29
CA GLY A 523 1.04 7.91 1.88
C GLY A 523 0.42 9.26 1.53
N LYS A 524 1.02 9.94 0.54
CA LYS A 524 0.47 11.16 -0.08
C LYS A 524 0.07 10.81 -1.51
N ARG A 525 -1.04 11.39 -1.99
CA ARG A 525 -1.49 11.19 -3.36
C ARG A 525 -0.47 11.81 -4.33
N THR A 526 0.17 11.00 -5.14
CA THR A 526 1.10 11.44 -6.19
C THR A 526 0.35 11.74 -7.49
N LEU A 527 0.99 12.46 -8.42
CA LEU A 527 0.47 12.85 -9.75
C LEU A 527 0.27 11.68 -10.74
N GLY A 528 -0.07 10.48 -10.26
CA GLY A 528 -0.21 9.27 -11.08
C GLY A 528 -1.33 8.36 -10.57
N LYS A 529 -1.11 7.04 -10.60
CA LYS A 529 -2.10 6.04 -10.15
C LYS A 529 -2.52 6.29 -8.69
N THR A 530 -3.82 6.43 -8.49
CA THR A 530 -4.44 6.61 -7.17
C THR A 530 -4.81 5.25 -6.57
N SER A 531 -4.69 5.14 -5.25
CA SER A 531 -4.94 3.91 -4.47
C SER A 531 -6.43 3.63 -4.22
N ARG A 532 -7.30 4.59 -4.54
CA ARG A 532 -8.77 4.45 -4.49
C ARG A 532 -9.36 5.07 -5.76
N ARG A 533 -10.47 4.49 -6.23
CA ARG A 533 -11.19 4.98 -7.41
C ARG A 533 -11.72 6.39 -7.18
#